data_AF-A0A821HK83-F1
#
_entry.id   AF-A0A821HK83-F1
#
_cell.length_a   1.000
_cell.length_b   1.000
_cell.length_c   1.000
_cell.angle_alpha   90.00
_cell.angle_beta   90.00
_cell.angle_gamma   90.00
#
_symmetry.space_group_name_H-M   'P 1'
#
loop_
_entity.id
_entity.type
_entity.pdbx_description
1 polymer ?
#
loop_
_entity_poly.entity_id
_entity_poly.type
_entity_poly.pdbx_seq_one_letter_code
_entity_poly.pdbx_strand_id
1 'polypeptide(L)' 'MDAYKRAEIVASHPVATAKYFHLLITNILITMISGGVLGPTKAYFGTVESQGQGSLHLHLLIWL' A
#
# COMPACT_ATOMS: atom_id res chain seq x y z
N MET A 1 -15.55 -9.92 10.81
CA MET A 1 -14.11 -10.27 10.88
C MET A 1 -13.41 -9.21 11.72
N ASP A 2 -12.91 -9.57 12.89
CA ASP A 2 -12.21 -8.64 13.79
C ASP A 2 -10.75 -8.37 13.34
N ALA A 3 -10.06 -7.48 14.05
CA ALA A 3 -8.68 -7.11 13.74
C ALA A 3 -7.68 -8.26 13.96
N TYR A 4 -7.93 -9.10 14.97
CA TYR A 4 -7.08 -10.24 15.28
C TYR A 4 -7.11 -11.27 14.14
N LYS A 5 -8.30 -11.61 13.65
CA LYS A 5 -8.46 -12.53 12.52
C LYS A 5 -7.79 -12.01 11.25
N ARG A 6 -7.75 -10.69 11.02
CA ARG A 6 -7.03 -10.10 9.88
C ARG A 6 -5.53 -10.26 10.03
N ALA A 7 -4.99 -9.96 11.21
CA ALA A 7 -3.58 -10.15 11.51
C ALA A 7 -3.16 -11.62 11.36
N GLU A 8 -3.98 -12.56 11.81
CA GLU A 8 -3.75 -14.00 11.64
C GLU A 8 -3.68 -14.39 10.16
N ILE A 9 -4.58 -13.91 9.30
CA ILE A 9 -4.55 -14.21 7.86
C ILE A 9 -3.28 -13.66 7.21
N VAL A 10 -2.89 -12.42 7.56
CA VAL A 10 -1.67 -11.78 7.07
C VAL A 10 -0.43 -12.58 7.45
N ALA A 11 -0.34 -12.99 8.72
CA ALA A 11 0.77 -13.80 9.23
C ALA A 11 0.80 -15.21 8.61
N SER A 12 -0.37 -15.80 8.33
CA SER A 12 -0.46 -17.14 7.74
C SER A 12 -0.16 -17.18 6.24
N HIS A 13 -0.34 -16.07 5.53
CA HIS A 13 -0.16 -16.00 4.06
C HIS A 13 0.68 -14.80 3.61
N PRO A 14 1.92 -14.63 4.12
CA PRO A 14 2.69 -13.39 3.97
C PRO A 14 2.97 -13.03 2.49
N VAL A 15 3.23 -14.02 1.64
CA VAL A 15 3.48 -13.80 0.20
C VAL A 15 2.21 -13.33 -0.52
N ALA A 16 1.07 -13.94 -0.23
CA ALA A 16 -0.21 -13.54 -0.84
C ALA A 16 -0.61 -12.13 -0.38
N THR A 17 -0.42 -11.83 0.90
CA THR A 17 -0.65 -10.49 1.44
C THR A 17 0.28 -9.46 0.81
N ALA A 18 1.56 -9.76 0.62
CA ALA A 18 2.50 -8.84 -0.03
C ALA A 18 2.10 -8.56 -1.49
N LYS A 19 1.69 -9.59 -2.24
CA LYS A 19 1.17 -9.43 -3.62
C LYS A 19 -0.10 -8.59 -3.66
N TYR A 20 -1.04 -8.83 -2.74
CA TYR A 20 -2.26 -8.03 -2.62
C TYR A 20 -1.93 -6.56 -2.31
N PHE A 21 -1.04 -6.31 -1.35
CA PHE A 21 -0.58 -4.97 -1.00
C PHE A 21 0.03 -4.25 -2.21
N HIS A 22 0.90 -4.91 -2.96
CA HIS A 22 1.51 -4.36 -4.16
C HIS A 22 0.45 -3.99 -5.22
N LEU A 23 -0.50 -4.88 -5.49
CA LEU A 23 -1.60 -4.62 -6.43
C LEU A 23 -2.46 -3.44 -5.99
N LEU A 24 -2.83 -3.40 -4.70
CA LEU A 24 -3.64 -2.33 -4.13
C LEU A 24 -2.96 -0.97 -4.27
N ILE A 25 -1.71 -0.86 -3.83
CA ILE A 25 -0.94 0.38 -3.90
C ILE A 25 -0.75 0.83 -5.35
N THR A 26 -0.40 -0.08 -6.25
CA THR A 26 -0.20 0.24 -7.68
C THR A 26 -1.48 0.81 -8.29
N ASN A 27 -2.64 0.22 -7.99
CA ASN A 27 -3.92 0.75 -8.47
C ASN A 27 -4.24 2.12 -7.87
N ILE A 28 -3.97 2.36 -6.59
CA ILE A 28 -4.17 3.68 -5.97
C ILE A 28 -3.29 4.73 -6.65
N LEU A 29 -2.00 4.41 -6.88
CA LEU A 29 -1.07 5.34 -7.53
C LEU A 29 -1.50 5.66 -8.96
N ILE A 30 -1.92 4.67 -9.75
CA ILE A 30 -2.32 4.88 -11.14
C ILE A 30 -3.68 5.58 -11.24
N THR A 31 -4.68 5.07 -10.53
CA THR A 31 -6.08 5.51 -10.72
C THR A 31 -6.44 6.76 -9.93
N MET A 32 -5.86 6.96 -8.75
CA MET A 32 -6.18 8.09 -7.89
C MET A 32 -5.10 9.17 -7.95
N ILE A 33 -3.84 8.83 -7.69
CA ILE A 33 -2.75 9.82 -7.61
C ILE A 33 -2.44 10.40 -8.99
N SER A 34 -2.11 9.55 -9.96
CA SER A 34 -1.94 9.98 -11.35
C SER A 34 -3.26 10.36 -12.01
N GLY A 35 -4.38 9.83 -11.53
CA GLY A 35 -5.73 10.21 -11.97
C GLY A 35 -6.21 11.58 -11.47
N GLY A 36 -5.42 12.25 -10.61
CA GLY A 36 -5.64 13.64 -10.24
C GLY A 36 -6.63 13.86 -9.10
N VAL A 37 -6.89 12.87 -8.24
CA VAL A 37 -7.73 13.03 -7.03
C VAL A 37 -7.24 14.18 -6.14
N LEU A 38 -5.93 14.44 -6.14
CA LEU A 38 -5.30 15.52 -5.37
C LEU A 38 -4.97 16.77 -6.22
N GLY A 39 -5.42 16.82 -7.48
CA GLY A 39 -4.95 17.77 -8.49
C GLY A 39 -3.89 17.18 -9.43
N PRO A 40 -3.36 17.95 -10.41
CA PRO A 40 -2.35 17.47 -11.35
C PRO A 40 -1.08 17.02 -10.61
N THR A 41 -0.79 15.72 -10.59
CA THR A 41 0.43 15.20 -9.96
C THR A 41 1.61 15.33 -10.92
N LYS A 42 2.66 16.07 -10.54
CA LYS A 42 3.91 16.20 -11.31
C LYS A 42 4.82 14.98 -11.14
N ALA A 43 4.92 14.48 -9.91
CA ALA A 43 5.76 13.34 -9.55
C ALA A 43 5.33 12.76 -8.20
N TYR A 44 5.72 11.51 -7.94
CA TYR A 44 5.67 10.92 -6.60
C TYR A 44 6.90 10.02 -6.38
N PHE A 45 7.26 9.83 -5.12
CA PHE A 45 8.29 8.89 -4.68
C PHE A 45 7.77 8.11 -3.48
N GLY A 46 8.01 6.79 -3.42
CA GLY A 46 7.58 5.99 -2.28
C GLY A 46 8.51 4.84 -1.94
N THR A 47 8.53 4.45 -0.67
CA THR A 47 9.27 3.31 -0.13
C THR A 47 8.35 2.40 0.66
N VAL A 48 8.53 1.07 0.51
CA VAL A 48 7.74 0.05 1.21
C VAL A 48 8.59 -0.55 2.30
N GLU A 49 8.06 -0.61 3.52
CA GLU A 49 8.75 -1.14 4.68
C GLU A 49 7.89 -2.16 5.43
N SER A 50 8.55 -3.16 6.01
CA SER A 50 7.89 -4.10 6.92
C SER A 50 7.88 -3.50 8.32
N GLN A 51 6.69 -3.29 8.86
CA GLN A 51 6.54 -2.94 10.27
C GLN A 51 6.94 -4.15 11.13
N GLY A 52 7.41 -3.94 12.35
CA GLY A 52 7.95 -4.99 13.25
C GLY A 52 7.01 -6.15 13.61
N GLN A 53 5.83 -6.25 13.00
CA GLN A 53 4.86 -7.34 13.10
C GLN A 53 4.53 -7.97 11.74
N GLY A 54 5.35 -7.75 10.70
CA GLY A 54 5.25 -8.41 9.40
C GLY A 54 4.26 -7.78 8.42
N SER A 55 3.53 -6.73 8.80
CA SER A 55 2.70 -5.95 7.88
C SER A 55 3.56 -5.02 7.01
N LEU A 56 3.14 -4.81 5.76
CA LEU A 56 3.77 -3.84 4.86
C LEU A 56 3.07 -2.49 4.96
N HIS A 57 3.84 -1.41 4.89
CA HIS A 57 3.31 -0.06 4.77
C HIS A 57 4.15 0.76 3.79
N LEU A 58 3.53 1.82 3.25
CA LEU A 58 4.12 2.68 2.24
C LEU A 58 4.30 4.09 2.81
N HIS A 59 5.51 4.62 2.73
CA HIS A 59 5.77 6.05 2.85
C HIS A 59 5.76 6.67 1.45
N LEU A 60 5.06 7.78 1.27
CA LEU A 60 4.85 8.40 -0.05
C LEU A 60 5.03 9.92 0.03
N LEU A 61 5.77 10.47 -0.93
CA LEU A 61 5.91 11.91 -1.18
C LEU A 61 5.30 12.23 -2.54
N ILE A 62 4.47 13.26 -2.63
CA ILE A 62 3.74 13.64 -3.84
C ILE A 62 3.98 15.12 -4.13
N TRP A 63 4.27 15.44 -5.39
CA TRP A 63 4.38 16.81 -5.89
C TRP A 63 3.20 17.14 -6.79
N LEU A 64 2.50 18.23 -6.47
CA LEU A 64 1.39 18.81 -7.22
C LEU A 64 1.87 19.99 -8.10
#